data_AF-A0A7C2R6R2-F1
#
_entry.id   AF-A0A7C2R6R2-F1
#
_cell.length_a   1.000
_cell.length_b   1.000
_cell.length_c   1.000
_cell.angle_alpha   90.00
_cell.angle_beta   90.00
_cell.angle_gamma   90.00
#
_symmetry.space_group_name_H-M   'P 1'
#
loop_
_entity.id
_entity.type
_entity.pdbx_description
1 polymer ?
#
loop_
_entity_poly.entity_id
_entity_poly.type
_entity_poly.pdbx_seq_one_letter_code
_entity_poly.pdbx_strand_id
1 'polypeptide(L)'
;MNLYNRKWNLGFFENTYVSIHPVKTENEIKEKYGTKTYEPIGQVTLTAVVCDSVDSLFLPAVYKIKDVTLLENKQLVDVSEVVTYEGLYSSLAENGEKIQVKGKLEKVTQKQNNQQHYRVVVGSPEGKGTEFIKIME
;
A
#
# COMPACT_ATOMS: atom_id res chain seq x y z
N MET A 1 8.24 11.91 13.68
CA MET A 1 6.83 11.44 13.68
C MET A 1 6.73 10.11 14.42
N ASN A 2 5.87 9.96 15.44
CA ASN A 2 5.56 8.67 16.05
C ASN A 2 4.40 8.01 15.27
N LEU A 3 4.64 6.87 14.61
CA LEU A 3 3.62 6.18 13.81
C LEU A 3 2.37 5.82 14.62
N TYR A 4 2.53 5.45 15.89
CA TYR A 4 1.43 5.03 16.75
C TYR A 4 0.39 6.13 16.98
N ASN A 5 0.80 7.40 16.94
CA ASN A 5 -0.13 8.52 17.12
C ASN A 5 -1.12 8.67 15.94
N ARG A 6 -0.84 8.04 14.79
CA ARG A 6 -1.75 8.03 13.62
C ARG A 6 -2.65 6.79 13.58
N LYS A 7 -2.48 5.85 14.50
CA LYS A 7 -3.24 4.60 14.52
C LYS A 7 -4.62 4.81 15.14
N TRP A 8 -5.61 5.07 14.28
CA TRP A 8 -7.02 5.17 14.69
C TRP A 8 -7.54 3.86 15.29
N ASN A 9 -6.98 2.72 14.88
CA ASN A 9 -7.53 1.40 15.15
C ASN A 9 -7.00 0.78 16.44
N LEU A 10 -6.13 1.49 17.18
CA LEU A 10 -5.59 1.06 18.45
C LEU A 10 -6.17 1.92 19.57
N GLY A 11 -6.61 1.30 20.66
CA GLY A 11 -7.21 2.04 21.77
C GLY A 11 -7.65 1.14 22.91
N PHE A 12 -8.39 1.72 23.86
CA PHE A 12 -8.98 0.99 24.98
C PHE A 12 -10.47 0.80 24.77
N PHE A 13 -10.95 -0.42 25.01
CA PHE A 13 -12.37 -0.71 25.22
C PHE A 13 -12.57 -1.14 26.66
N GLU A 14 -13.38 -0.38 27.39
CA GLU A 14 -13.52 -0.42 28.86
C GLU A 14 -12.18 -0.23 29.58
N ASN A 15 -11.40 -1.29 29.80
CA ASN A 15 -10.05 -1.25 30.39
C ASN A 15 -9.06 -2.20 29.68
N THR A 16 -9.44 -2.73 28.51
CA THR A 16 -8.62 -3.65 27.72
C THR A 16 -8.06 -2.93 26.52
N TYR A 17 -6.75 -3.02 26.31
CA TYR A 17 -6.12 -2.51 25.08
C TYR A 17 -6.48 -3.43 23.92
N VAL A 18 -7.07 -2.86 22.88
CA VAL A 18 -7.61 -3.58 21.73
C VAL A 18 -7.10 -3.00 20.42
N SER A 19 -7.18 -3.82 19.38
CA SER A 19 -6.98 -3.40 18.00
C SER A 19 -8.22 -3.75 17.18
N ILE A 20 -8.71 -2.78 16.41
CA ILE A 20 -9.86 -2.93 15.53
C ILE A 20 -9.35 -3.18 14.11
N HIS A 21 -9.93 -4.15 13.41
CA HIS A 21 -9.54 -4.49 12.04
C HIS A 21 -10.81 -4.61 11.19
N PRO A 22 -11.14 -3.59 10.37
CA PRO A 22 -12.33 -3.64 9.54
C PRO A 22 -12.12 -4.64 8.39
N VAL A 23 -13.23 -5.22 7.93
CA VAL A 23 -13.28 -6.08 6.76
C VAL A 23 -14.29 -5.53 5.78
N LYS A 24 -14.04 -5.71 4.48
CA LYS A 24 -14.99 -5.33 3.44
C LYS A 24 -16.22 -6.24 3.50
N THR A 25 -17.38 -5.65 3.34
CA THR A 25 -18.62 -6.38 3.04
C THR A 25 -18.58 -6.96 1.64
N GLU A 26 -19.45 -7.93 1.34
CA GLU A 26 -19.50 -8.56 0.01
C GLU A 26 -19.73 -7.55 -1.12
N ASN A 27 -20.55 -6.52 -0.89
CA ASN A 27 -20.86 -5.48 -1.87
C ASN A 27 -19.69 -4.53 -2.15
N GLU A 28 -18.73 -4.41 -1.22
CA GLU A 28 -17.52 -3.59 -1.40
C GLU A 28 -16.44 -4.33 -2.19
N ILE A 29 -16.52 -5.66 -2.26
CA ILE A 29 -15.55 -6.50 -2.99
C ILE A 29 -15.94 -6.54 -4.47
N LYS A 30 -15.33 -5.66 -5.26
CA LYS A 30 -15.54 -5.59 -6.72
C LYS A 30 -14.65 -6.54 -7.51
N GLU A 31 -13.57 -7.04 -6.90
CA GLU A 31 -12.61 -7.93 -7.55
C GLU A 31 -13.00 -9.40 -7.39
N LYS A 32 -12.81 -10.19 -8.46
CA LYS A 32 -12.98 -11.64 -8.41
C LYS A 32 -11.62 -12.33 -8.43
N TYR A 33 -11.47 -13.38 -7.62
CA TYR A 33 -10.26 -14.20 -7.60
C TYR A 33 -9.90 -14.70 -9.01
N GLY A 34 -8.61 -14.71 -9.32
CA GLY A 34 -8.08 -15.19 -10.59
C GLY A 34 -8.20 -14.20 -11.76
N THR A 35 -8.78 -13.01 -11.55
CA THR A 35 -8.87 -11.95 -12.60
C THR A 35 -7.60 -11.14 -12.78
N LYS A 36 -6.72 -11.11 -11.78
CA LYS A 36 -5.40 -10.46 -11.84
C LYS A 36 -4.27 -11.48 -11.70
N THR A 37 -3.14 -11.19 -12.36
CA THR A 37 -1.86 -11.87 -12.13
C THR A 37 -0.80 -10.86 -11.71
N TYR A 38 0.15 -11.31 -10.89
CA TYR A 38 1.17 -10.48 -10.28
C TYR A 38 2.54 -11.06 -10.61
N GLU A 39 3.40 -10.26 -11.23
CA GLU A 39 4.76 -10.65 -11.61
C GLU A 39 5.78 -9.79 -10.84
N PRO A 40 6.68 -10.39 -10.04
CA PRO A 40 7.69 -9.64 -9.30
C PRO A 40 8.81 -9.18 -10.24
N ILE A 41 9.20 -7.91 -10.16
CA ILE A 41 10.24 -7.32 -11.02
C ILE A 41 11.52 -7.06 -10.24
N GLY A 42 11.41 -6.57 -9.02
CA GLY A 42 12.57 -6.22 -8.20
C GLY A 42 12.20 -5.32 -7.04
N GLN A 43 13.21 -4.82 -6.34
CA GLN A 43 13.05 -3.85 -5.25
C GLN A 43 13.21 -2.42 -5.79
N VAL A 44 12.36 -1.51 -5.33
CA VAL A 44 12.40 -0.09 -5.70
C VAL A 44 12.22 0.80 -4.49
N THR A 45 12.78 2.01 -4.58
CA THR A 45 12.46 3.11 -3.67
C THR A 45 11.86 4.26 -4.47
N LEU A 46 10.70 4.76 -4.05
CA LEU A 46 10.01 5.88 -4.70
C LEU A 46 9.50 6.89 -3.69
N THR A 47 9.15 8.07 -4.19
CA THR A 47 8.28 9.03 -3.52
C THR A 47 7.03 9.25 -4.33
N ALA A 48 5.90 9.49 -3.68
CA ALA A 48 4.62 9.76 -4.34
C ALA A 48 3.68 10.52 -3.42
N VAL A 49 2.59 11.05 -3.98
CA VAL A 49 1.50 11.69 -3.23
C VAL A 49 0.31 10.73 -3.18
N VAL A 50 -0.27 10.53 -2.00
CA VAL A 50 -1.49 9.71 -1.83
C VAL A 50 -2.68 10.48 -2.42
N CYS A 51 -3.43 9.85 -3.32
CA CYS A 51 -4.64 10.44 -3.90
C CYS A 51 -5.93 9.75 -3.45
N ASP A 52 -5.85 8.51 -2.98
CA ASP A 52 -6.97 7.75 -2.41
C ASP A 52 -6.44 6.79 -1.34
N SER A 53 -6.82 7.01 -0.08
CA SER A 53 -6.46 6.19 1.08
C SER A 53 -7.63 5.37 1.63
N VAL A 54 -8.79 5.32 0.97
CA VAL A 54 -9.98 4.62 1.51
C VAL A 54 -9.69 3.15 1.79
N ASP A 55 -9.02 2.49 0.85
CA ASP A 55 -8.66 1.07 0.98
C ASP A 55 -7.45 0.81 1.90
N SER A 56 -6.84 1.86 2.47
CA SER A 56 -5.76 1.73 3.46
C SER A 56 -6.25 1.29 4.84
N LEU A 57 -7.56 1.29 5.07
CA LEU A 57 -8.20 0.82 6.30
C LEU A 57 -8.19 -0.72 6.42
N PHE A 58 -8.13 -1.43 5.28
CA PHE A 58 -8.21 -2.88 5.20
C PHE A 58 -6.84 -3.53 5.07
N LEU A 59 -6.76 -4.85 5.17
CA LEU A 59 -5.55 -5.62 4.89
C LEU A 59 -5.76 -6.55 3.68
N PRO A 60 -4.88 -6.52 2.65
CA PRO A 60 -3.75 -5.59 2.50
C PRO A 60 -4.23 -4.14 2.33
N ALA A 61 -3.50 -3.21 2.94
CA ALA A 61 -3.82 -1.78 2.84
C ALA A 61 -3.35 -1.27 1.48
N VAL A 62 -4.23 -0.55 0.79
CA VAL A 62 -3.96 -0.02 -0.55
C VAL A 62 -4.05 1.50 -0.53
N TYR A 63 -3.01 2.15 -1.03
CA TYR A 63 -2.97 3.56 -1.33
C TYR A 63 -2.88 3.73 -2.84
N LYS A 64 -3.81 4.48 -3.44
CA LYS A 64 -3.58 4.99 -4.80
C LYS A 64 -2.67 6.20 -4.69
N ILE A 65 -1.74 6.28 -5.64
CA ILE A 65 -0.70 7.30 -5.63
C ILE A 65 -0.61 8.03 -6.97
N LYS A 66 -0.02 9.22 -6.92
CA LYS A 66 0.31 10.06 -8.07
C LYS A 66 1.64 10.77 -7.85
N ASP A 67 2.10 11.52 -8.84
CA ASP A 67 3.35 12.31 -8.76
C ASP A 67 4.57 11.47 -8.37
N VAL A 68 4.66 10.28 -8.97
CA VAL A 68 5.65 9.26 -8.62
C VAL A 68 7.04 9.64 -9.11
N THR A 69 8.01 9.59 -8.22
CA THR A 69 9.43 9.76 -8.52
C THR A 69 10.22 8.57 -7.98
N LEU A 70 10.81 7.78 -8.89
CA LEU A 70 11.74 6.71 -8.53
C LEU A 70 13.09 7.31 -8.09
N LEU A 71 13.59 6.88 -6.92
CA LEU A 71 14.87 7.34 -6.39
C LEU A 71 16.05 6.54 -6.96
N GLU A 72 15.80 5.29 -7.34
CA GLU A 72 16.78 4.35 -7.90
C GLU A 72 16.13 3.68 -9.11
N ASN A 73 16.86 3.59 -10.23
CA ASN A 73 16.38 3.17 -11.56
C ASN A 73 15.44 4.19 -12.25
N LYS A 74 16.00 4.92 -13.23
CA LYS A 74 15.33 6.04 -13.94
C LYS A 74 14.30 5.64 -15.00
N GLN A 75 14.09 4.35 -15.25
CA GLN A 75 13.03 3.95 -16.17
C GLN A 75 11.71 4.18 -15.45
N LEU A 76 11.02 5.28 -15.80
CA LEU A 76 9.70 5.58 -15.27
C LEU A 76 8.76 4.44 -15.64
N VAL A 77 8.34 3.73 -14.61
CA VAL A 77 7.27 2.75 -14.66
C VAL A 77 6.04 3.44 -14.08
N ASP A 78 4.88 3.29 -14.72
CA ASP A 78 3.63 3.87 -14.24
C ASP A 78 3.12 3.07 -13.03
N VAL A 79 3.61 3.45 -11.84
CA VAL A 79 3.20 2.87 -10.56
C VAL A 79 1.97 3.62 -10.07
N SER A 80 0.84 2.93 -9.98
CA SER A 80 -0.43 3.53 -9.59
C SER A 80 -0.80 3.29 -8.13
N GLU A 81 -0.19 2.29 -7.49
CA GLU A 81 -0.59 1.82 -6.16
C GLU A 81 0.60 1.45 -5.28
N VAL A 82 0.44 1.71 -3.97
CA VAL A 82 1.26 1.12 -2.91
C VAL A 82 0.36 0.19 -2.10
N VAL A 83 0.79 -1.06 -1.96
CA VAL A 83 0.06 -2.11 -1.25
C VAL A 83 0.92 -2.58 -0.08
N THR A 84 0.33 -2.74 1.09
CA THR A 84 1.07 -3.27 2.24
C THR A 84 0.32 -4.37 2.97
N TYR A 85 1.04 -5.45 3.25
CA TYR A 85 0.59 -6.54 4.11
C TYR A 85 1.01 -6.33 5.57
N GLU A 86 1.77 -5.28 5.85
CA GLU A 86 2.24 -4.93 7.18
C GLU A 86 1.24 -3.96 7.84
N GLY A 87 0.56 -4.46 8.87
CA GLY A 87 -0.46 -3.72 9.61
C GLY A 87 0.07 -2.43 10.23
N LEU A 88 1.38 -2.31 10.49
CA LEU A 88 1.98 -1.04 10.94
C LEU A 88 1.76 0.11 9.94
N TYR A 89 1.69 -0.18 8.64
CA TYR A 89 1.53 0.84 7.60
C TYR A 89 0.08 1.02 7.10
N SER A 90 -0.89 0.26 7.64
CA SER A 90 -2.31 0.51 7.37
C SER A 90 -2.76 1.86 7.93
N SER A 91 -3.61 2.57 7.20
CA SER A 91 -4.20 3.87 7.59
C SER A 91 -3.20 4.91 8.07
N LEU A 92 -1.96 4.83 7.58
CA LEU A 92 -0.84 5.65 8.02
C LEU A 92 -0.91 7.04 7.39
N ALA A 93 -1.15 7.09 6.07
CA ALA A 93 -1.13 8.30 5.26
C ALA A 93 -2.53 8.67 4.73
N GLU A 94 -2.78 9.97 4.62
CA GLU A 94 -4.04 10.56 4.16
C GLU A 94 -3.91 11.16 2.75
N ASN A 95 -5.05 11.43 2.12
CA ASN A 95 -5.08 12.06 0.80
C ASN A 95 -4.35 13.41 0.82
N GLY A 96 -3.46 13.61 -0.14
CA GLY A 96 -2.62 14.79 -0.28
C GLY A 96 -1.26 14.67 0.42
N GLU A 97 -1.05 13.70 1.30
CA GLU A 97 0.24 13.50 1.95
C GLU A 97 1.26 12.86 1.02
N LYS A 98 2.52 13.29 1.14
CA LYS A 98 3.64 12.73 0.42
C LYS A 98 4.25 11.59 1.22
N ILE A 99 4.55 10.49 0.54
CA ILE A 99 5.17 9.29 1.13
C ILE A 99 6.44 8.90 0.39
N GLN A 100 7.40 8.36 1.12
CA GLN A 100 8.53 7.59 0.62
C GLN A 100 8.27 6.11 0.89
N VAL A 101 8.46 5.29 -0.14
CA VAL A 101 8.19 3.85 -0.08
C VAL A 101 9.38 3.08 -0.60
N LYS A 102 9.79 2.06 0.13
CA LYS A 102 10.70 1.02 -0.35
C LYS A 102 9.99 -0.33 -0.30
N GLY A 103 9.94 -1.02 -1.44
CA GLY A 103 9.21 -2.27 -1.56
C GLY A 103 9.45 -3.01 -2.87
N LYS A 104 8.81 -4.17 -2.99
CA LYS A 104 8.82 -5.00 -4.19
C LYS A 104 7.93 -4.39 -5.27
N LEU A 105 8.52 -4.03 -6.41
CA LEU A 105 7.80 -3.67 -7.61
C LEU A 105 7.17 -4.91 -8.22
N GLU A 106 5.85 -4.85 -8.46
CA GLU A 106 5.09 -5.88 -9.13
C GLU A 106 4.36 -5.31 -10.35
N LYS A 107 4.38 -6.06 -11.44
CA LYS A 107 3.50 -5.83 -12.59
C LYS A 107 2.19 -6.57 -12.37
N VAL A 108 1.09 -5.85 -12.46
CA VAL A 108 -0.27 -6.37 -12.34
C VAL A 108 -0.88 -6.44 -13.73
N THR A 109 -1.39 -7.61 -14.10
CA THR A 109 -2.10 -7.79 -15.38
C THR A 109 -3.53 -8.22 -15.12
N GLN A 110 -4.51 -7.45 -15.62
CA GLN A 110 -5.92 -7.83 -15.62
C GLN A 110 -6.22 -8.75 -16.80
N LYS A 111 -6.72 -9.96 -16.54
CA LYS A 111 -6.94 -10.97 -17.60
C LYS A 111 -8.04 -10.60 -18.59
N GLN A 112 -9.04 -9.84 -18.17
CA GLN A 112 -10.23 -9.55 -18.99
C GLN A 112 -9.93 -8.64 -20.18
N ASN A 113 -9.06 -7.66 -19.99
CA ASN A 113 -8.76 -6.61 -20.99
C ASN A 113 -7.25 -6.45 -21.26
N ASN A 114 -6.42 -7.30 -20.66
CA ASN A 114 -4.95 -7.24 -20.70
C ASN A 114 -4.37 -5.88 -20.24
N GLN A 115 -5.11 -5.14 -19.41
CA GLN A 115 -4.65 -3.88 -18.85
C GLN A 115 -3.54 -4.15 -17.83
N GLN A 116 -2.45 -3.40 -17.97
CA GLN A 116 -1.27 -3.53 -17.13
C GLN A 116 -1.04 -2.24 -16.34
N HIS A 117 -0.67 -2.40 -15.09
CA HIS A 117 -0.17 -1.33 -14.25
C HIS A 117 0.86 -1.90 -13.27
N TYR A 118 1.50 -1.03 -12.51
CA TYR A 118 2.50 -1.44 -11.54
C TYR A 118 2.11 -0.99 -10.15
N ARG A 119 2.53 -1.77 -9.16
CA ARG A 119 2.36 -1.46 -7.76
C ARG A 119 3.65 -1.73 -6.99
N VAL A 120 3.81 -1.07 -5.85
CA VAL A 120 4.87 -1.40 -4.90
C VAL A 120 4.25 -2.10 -3.69
N VAL A 121 4.76 -3.29 -3.38
CA VAL A 121 4.33 -4.09 -2.24
C VAL A 121 5.32 -3.94 -1.08
N VAL A 122 4.80 -3.64 0.11
CA VAL A 122 5.55 -3.56 1.37
C VAL A 122 5.09 -4.67 2.32
N GLY A 123 6.04 -5.39 2.92
CA GLY A 123 5.78 -6.59 3.71
C GLY A 123 5.93 -7.87 2.88
N SER A 124 6.79 -7.85 1.85
CA SER A 124 7.08 -9.02 1.01
C SER A 124 8.23 -9.86 1.59
N PRO A 125 8.24 -11.19 1.37
CA PRO A 125 9.39 -12.04 1.72
C PRO A 125 10.71 -11.58 1.10
N GLU A 126 10.67 -11.07 -0.13
CA GLU A 126 11.83 -10.60 -0.89
C GLU A 126 12.46 -9.35 -0.27
N GLY A 127 11.67 -8.57 0.45
CA GLY A 127 12.09 -7.35 1.15
C GLY A 127 13.00 -7.57 2.35
N LYS A 128 13.01 -8.80 2.92
CA LYS A 128 13.84 -9.21 4.06
C LYS A 128 13.81 -8.23 5.24
N GLY A 129 12.63 -7.65 5.52
CA GLY A 129 12.44 -6.69 6.60
C GLY A 129 13.02 -5.28 6.36
N THR A 130 13.44 -4.96 5.14
CA THR A 130 14.02 -3.64 4.80
C THR A 130 13.04 -2.70 4.09
N GLU A 131 11.81 -3.16 3.85
CA GLU A 131 10.75 -2.42 3.19
C GLU A 131 10.02 -1.52 4.18
N PHE A 132 9.55 -0.36 3.71
CA PHE A 132 8.89 0.62 4.57
C PHE A 132 7.99 1.56 3.81
N ILE A 133 7.07 2.19 4.55
CA ILE A 133 6.33 3.38 4.15
C ILE A 133 6.62 4.47 5.18
N LYS A 134 7.04 5.65 4.71
CA LYS A 134 7.37 6.81 5.53
C LYS A 134 6.66 8.04 5.00
N ILE A 135 6.03 8.81 5.88
CA ILE A 135 5.45 10.12 5.52
C ILE A 135 6.56 11.15 5.43
N MET A 136 6.52 11.97 4.38
CA MET A 136 7.45 13.06 4.14
C MET A 136 6.82 14.37 4.64
N GLU A 137 7.60 15.15 5.38
CA GLU A 137 7.24 16.52 5.80
C GLU A 137 7.23 17.49 4.62
#